data_AF-A0A8H4LWS3-F1
#
_entry.id   AF-A0A8H4LWS3-F1
#
_cell.length_a   1.000
_cell.length_b   1.000
_cell.length_c   1.000
_cell.angle_alpha   90.00
_cell.angle_beta   90.00
_cell.angle_gamma   90.00
#
_symmetry.space_group_name_H-M   'P 1'
#
loop_
_entity.id
_entity.type
_entity.pdbx_description
1 polymer ?
#
loop_
_entity_poly.entity_id
_entity_poly.type
_entity_poly.pdbx_seq_one_letter_code
_entity_poly.pdbx_strand_id
1 'polypeptide(L)'
;MSPPHLAFPLEVIRKNPLGGDLPSSSTLLDPASSSTLRARLQSPQLVAQVHHSSAATCRPDSEVFQHFRSCFAYAKPSVVQQSVKAKKPSDGDNGTLAQLREAFAEAGLQCYTSVAREIMDSHVDLVSRIDTLARESLALTKRTSLAYANLVPLSATLCCGEDVPSTTLATHLSVVVTAISQAQEQLGDLQAEWTCCLAEEEQTLAGLWDAEDKAEQKQTRGDVEAKAFLETVASRLKLFREGVDGIVHNSQSLLDKIDVEFRELIRGETMSMMQRVMRA
;
A
#
# COMPACT_ATOMS: atom_id res chain seq x y z
N MET A 1 -50.84 -41.88 37.68
CA MET A 1 -51.36 -40.59 37.17
C MET A 1 -50.64 -40.32 35.86
N SER A 2 -51.32 -40.58 34.74
CA SER A 2 -50.87 -40.35 33.36
C SER A 2 -52.05 -39.78 32.60
N PRO A 3 -51.84 -38.74 31.79
CA PRO A 3 -52.65 -38.57 30.58
C PRO A 3 -51.83 -37.96 29.41
N PRO A 4 -52.39 -37.79 28.20
CA PRO A 4 -52.99 -38.85 27.39
C PRO A 4 -52.52 -38.82 25.91
N HIS A 5 -52.83 -39.91 25.20
CA HIS A 5 -52.91 -40.03 23.75
C HIS A 5 -53.83 -38.98 23.11
N LEU A 6 -53.46 -38.48 21.93
CA LEU A 6 -54.43 -38.09 20.90
C LEU A 6 -54.02 -38.65 19.54
N ALA A 7 -55.00 -39.29 18.92
CA ALA A 7 -54.97 -39.96 17.64
C ALA A 7 -55.22 -38.98 16.47
N PHE A 8 -54.86 -39.48 15.29
CA PHE A 8 -54.96 -38.98 13.91
C PHE A 8 -56.25 -38.23 13.51
N PRO A 9 -56.25 -37.58 12.33
CA PRO A 9 -56.73 -38.33 11.15
C PRO A 9 -55.89 -38.15 9.87
N LEU A 10 -55.71 -39.27 9.17
CA LEU A 10 -55.51 -39.35 7.72
C LEU A 10 -56.82 -38.96 7.03
N GLU A 11 -56.76 -38.04 6.08
CA GLU A 11 -57.74 -37.90 4.99
C GLU A 11 -57.00 -37.90 3.65
N VAL A 12 -57.64 -38.55 2.69
CA VAL A 12 -57.08 -39.08 1.45
C VAL A 12 -57.74 -38.34 0.27
N ILE A 13 -57.07 -38.38 -0.89
CA ILE A 13 -57.62 -38.30 -2.26
C ILE A 13 -57.71 -36.88 -2.87
N ARG A 14 -56.80 -36.60 -3.81
CA ARG A 14 -57.16 -36.42 -5.24
C ARG A 14 -55.95 -36.47 -6.17
N LYS A 15 -55.89 -37.54 -6.97
CA LYS A 15 -55.29 -37.53 -8.30
C LYS A 15 -56.15 -36.63 -9.20
N ASN A 16 -55.52 -35.74 -9.97
CA ASN A 16 -55.60 -35.81 -11.42
C ASN A 16 -54.58 -34.89 -12.14
N PRO A 17 -54.29 -35.18 -13.42
CA PRO A 17 -53.11 -34.76 -14.16
C PRO A 17 -53.40 -33.57 -15.09
N LEU A 18 -52.37 -32.78 -15.43
CA LEU A 18 -52.07 -32.25 -16.78
C LEU A 18 -51.06 -31.11 -16.70
N GLY A 19 -50.06 -31.17 -17.58
CA GLY A 19 -49.52 -29.99 -18.27
C GLY A 19 -48.72 -29.00 -17.44
N GLY A 20 -47.41 -29.19 -17.39
CA GLY A 20 -46.46 -28.17 -16.95
C GLY A 20 -45.07 -28.56 -17.42
N ASP A 21 -44.74 -28.19 -18.65
CA ASP A 21 -43.40 -28.32 -19.22
C ASP A 21 -42.39 -27.63 -18.30
N LEU A 22 -41.60 -28.41 -17.58
CA LEU A 22 -40.40 -27.93 -16.92
C LEU A 22 -39.25 -27.98 -17.94
N PRO A 23 -38.66 -26.83 -18.32
CA PRO A 23 -37.51 -26.85 -19.20
C PRO A 23 -36.32 -27.45 -18.45
N SER A 24 -35.93 -28.62 -18.92
CA SER A 24 -34.67 -29.28 -18.65
C SER A 24 -33.53 -28.32 -19.00
N SER A 25 -32.90 -27.71 -17.99
CA SER A 25 -31.65 -26.96 -18.17
C SER A 25 -30.47 -27.92 -18.13
N SER A 26 -30.25 -28.59 -19.26
CA SER A 26 -28.92 -28.98 -19.68
C SER A 26 -28.14 -27.72 -20.02
N THR A 27 -27.12 -27.38 -19.24
CA THR A 27 -26.01 -26.56 -19.74
C THR A 27 -24.84 -27.49 -20.01
N LEU A 28 -24.90 -27.98 -21.24
CA LEU A 28 -23.86 -28.64 -21.99
C LEU A 28 -22.62 -27.72 -22.02
N LEU A 29 -21.46 -28.33 -21.78
CA LEU A 29 -20.13 -27.73 -21.80
C LEU A 29 -19.93 -26.75 -22.97
N ASP A 30 -19.76 -25.46 -22.65
CA ASP A 30 -19.12 -24.51 -23.56
C ASP A 30 -17.61 -24.45 -23.21
N PRO A 31 -16.70 -24.90 -24.08
CA PRO A 31 -15.26 -24.95 -23.78
C PRO A 31 -14.56 -23.58 -23.90
N ALA A 32 -15.28 -22.46 -24.09
CA ALA A 32 -14.67 -21.17 -24.39
C ALA A 32 -14.56 -20.17 -23.22
N SER A 33 -14.91 -20.52 -21.99
CA SER A 33 -14.83 -19.58 -20.84
C SER A 33 -14.14 -20.16 -19.61
N SER A 34 -12.93 -20.69 -19.80
CA SER A 34 -12.02 -21.00 -18.69
C SER A 34 -11.24 -19.75 -18.25
N SER A 35 -11.94 -18.73 -17.73
CA SER A 35 -11.28 -17.66 -16.96
C SER A 35 -11.21 -18.08 -15.50
N THR A 36 -10.35 -19.04 -15.22
CA THR A 36 -10.17 -19.51 -13.84
C THR A 36 -9.67 -18.35 -12.97
N LEU A 37 -10.26 -18.23 -11.79
CA LEU A 37 -9.79 -17.39 -10.68
C LEU A 37 -8.27 -17.59 -10.42
N ARG A 38 -7.76 -18.78 -10.79
CA ARG A 38 -6.34 -19.17 -10.83
C ARG A 38 -5.47 -18.34 -11.78
N ALA A 39 -5.99 -17.92 -12.95
CA ALA A 39 -5.28 -17.04 -13.88
C ALA A 39 -5.21 -15.59 -13.38
N ARG A 40 -6.13 -15.18 -12.50
CA ARG A 40 -6.10 -13.86 -11.85
C ARG A 40 -5.22 -13.82 -10.59
N LEU A 41 -4.99 -14.97 -9.95
CA LEU A 41 -4.07 -15.11 -8.82
C LEU A 41 -2.62 -15.36 -9.25
N GLN A 42 -2.38 -15.76 -10.50
CA GLN A 42 -1.07 -15.67 -11.11
C GLN A 42 -0.82 -14.19 -11.47
N SER A 43 -0.38 -13.43 -10.46
CA SER A 43 0.36 -12.19 -10.69
C SER A 43 1.34 -12.44 -11.84
N PRO A 44 1.39 -11.59 -12.88
CA PRO A 44 2.43 -11.70 -13.88
C PRO A 44 3.74 -11.73 -13.11
N GLN A 45 4.43 -12.85 -13.26
CA GLN A 45 5.77 -13.06 -12.76
C GLN A 45 6.58 -11.88 -13.31
N LEU A 46 6.73 -10.85 -12.49
CA LEU A 46 7.74 -9.83 -12.63
C LEU A 46 9.03 -10.63 -12.58
N VAL A 47 9.44 -11.12 -13.74
CA VAL A 47 10.85 -11.29 -14.05
C VAL A 47 11.37 -9.88 -13.94
N ALA A 48 11.68 -9.49 -12.70
CA ALA A 48 12.62 -8.44 -12.46
C ALA A 48 13.88 -8.91 -13.19
N GLN A 49 14.02 -8.48 -14.44
CA GLN A 49 15.33 -8.05 -14.88
C GLN A 49 15.70 -6.95 -13.90
N VAL A 50 16.27 -7.40 -12.78
CA VAL A 50 17.20 -6.61 -11.99
C VAL A 50 18.29 -6.28 -13.00
N HIS A 51 18.07 -5.19 -13.73
CA HIS A 51 19.17 -4.48 -14.31
C HIS A 51 20.05 -4.18 -13.11
N HIS A 52 21.13 -4.95 -13.01
CA HIS A 52 22.30 -4.57 -12.27
C HIS A 52 22.75 -3.26 -12.89
N SER A 53 22.09 -2.16 -12.51
CA SER A 53 22.59 -0.82 -12.67
C SER A 53 23.88 -0.86 -11.90
N SER A 54 24.95 -1.09 -12.66
CA SER A 54 26.32 -1.11 -12.23
C SER A 54 26.45 -0.12 -11.10
N ALA A 55 26.83 -0.60 -9.92
CA ALA A 55 27.18 0.22 -8.79
C ALA A 55 28.07 1.34 -9.33
N ALA A 56 27.48 2.51 -9.54
CA ALA A 56 28.22 3.71 -9.84
C ALA A 56 28.95 3.93 -8.53
N THR A 57 30.21 3.49 -8.50
CA THR A 57 31.14 3.78 -7.43
C THR A 57 30.92 5.24 -7.08
N CYS A 58 30.37 5.48 -5.88
CA CYS A 58 30.15 6.80 -5.32
C CYS A 58 31.54 7.38 -5.06
N ARG A 59 32.20 7.79 -6.13
CA ARG A 59 33.44 8.51 -6.08
C ARG A 59 33.04 9.93 -5.69
N PRO A 60 33.68 10.54 -4.69
CA PRO A 60 33.34 11.89 -4.27
C PRO A 60 33.71 12.81 -5.43
N ASP A 61 32.73 13.09 -6.28
CA ASP A 61 32.96 13.90 -7.46
C ASP A 61 33.30 15.30 -6.99
N SER A 62 34.41 15.81 -7.51
CA SER A 62 34.78 17.23 -7.36
C SER A 62 33.61 18.14 -7.74
N GLU A 63 32.68 17.65 -8.56
CA GLU A 63 31.44 18.31 -8.96
C GLU A 63 30.51 18.62 -7.78
N VAL A 64 30.34 17.72 -6.81
CA VAL A 64 29.47 17.95 -5.64
C VAL A 64 30.08 19.00 -4.72
N PHE A 65 31.39 18.90 -4.49
CA PHE A 65 32.14 19.92 -3.73
C PHE A 65 32.11 21.29 -4.43
N GLN A 66 32.27 21.30 -5.75
CA GLN A 66 32.22 22.52 -6.56
C GLN A 66 30.81 23.12 -6.60
N HIS A 67 29.77 22.28 -6.58
CA HIS A 67 28.36 22.70 -6.46
C HIS A 67 28.12 23.39 -5.12
N PHE A 68 28.50 22.78 -3.99
CA PHE A 68 28.38 23.42 -2.68
C PHE A 68 29.19 24.71 -2.58
N ARG A 69 30.39 24.75 -3.17
CA ARG A 69 31.12 26.03 -3.31
C ARG A 69 30.30 27.02 -4.13
N SER A 70 29.69 26.65 -5.25
CA SER A 70 28.98 27.60 -6.13
C SER A 70 27.77 28.28 -5.47
N CYS A 71 27.07 27.59 -4.57
CA CYS A 71 25.91 28.15 -3.84
C CYS A 71 26.25 29.38 -2.98
N PHE A 72 27.51 29.52 -2.58
CA PHE A 72 28.01 30.66 -1.80
C PHE A 72 28.83 31.65 -2.62
N ALA A 73 28.97 31.43 -3.94
CA ALA A 73 29.48 32.47 -4.82
C ALA A 73 28.38 33.53 -4.96
N TYR A 74 28.54 34.67 -4.26
CA TYR A 74 27.67 35.83 -4.46
C TYR A 74 27.58 36.14 -5.96
N ALA A 75 26.41 35.89 -6.56
CA ALA A 75 26.07 36.46 -7.84
C ALA A 75 26.13 37.98 -7.66
N LYS A 76 27.12 38.63 -8.29
CA LYS A 76 27.14 40.08 -8.38
C LYS A 76 25.78 40.50 -8.94
N PRO A 77 24.97 41.29 -8.21
CA PRO A 77 23.75 41.82 -8.79
C PRO A 77 24.17 42.67 -9.98
N SER A 78 23.78 42.24 -11.18
CA SER A 78 23.84 43.04 -12.39
C SER A 78 22.82 44.17 -12.26
N VAL A 79 23.14 45.16 -11.43
CA VAL A 79 22.39 46.41 -11.35
C VAL A 79 23.24 47.46 -12.06
N VAL A 80 22.70 47.87 -13.20
CA VAL A 80 22.60 49.25 -13.69
C VAL A 80 23.72 50.18 -13.27
N GLN A 81 24.40 50.72 -14.29
CA GLN A 81 25.22 51.92 -14.19
C GLN A 81 24.57 52.98 -13.28
N GLN A 82 25.11 53.17 -12.08
CA GLN A 82 25.05 54.47 -11.44
C GLN A 82 26.35 54.72 -10.68
N SER A 83 27.05 55.73 -11.20
CA SER A 83 28.29 56.30 -10.74
C SER A 83 28.19 56.82 -9.31
N VAL A 84 28.99 56.29 -8.38
CA VAL A 84 29.65 57.10 -7.34
C VAL A 84 30.96 56.39 -6.96
N LYS A 85 32.05 57.16 -6.91
CA LYS A 85 33.39 56.76 -6.46
C LYS A 85 33.33 55.90 -5.19
N ALA A 86 33.62 54.60 -5.32
CA ALA A 86 33.85 53.72 -4.19
C ALA A 86 35.36 53.62 -3.92
N LYS A 87 35.73 53.91 -2.66
CA LYS A 87 37.01 53.56 -2.03
C LYS A 87 37.42 52.14 -2.42
N LYS A 88 38.72 51.93 -2.67
CA LYS A 88 39.36 50.61 -2.75
C LYS A 88 38.80 49.71 -1.63
N PRO A 89 38.18 48.56 -1.95
CA PRO A 89 37.83 47.60 -0.92
C PRO A 89 39.13 47.05 -0.32
N SER A 90 39.19 47.08 1.01
CA SER A 90 40.22 46.41 1.79
C SER A 90 40.28 44.95 1.40
N ASP A 91 41.46 44.50 0.98
CA ASP A 91 41.78 43.14 0.52
C ASP A 91 41.76 42.09 1.67
N GLY A 92 41.36 42.50 2.89
CA GLY A 92 41.45 41.69 4.10
C GLY A 92 40.24 40.80 4.41
N ASP A 93 39.03 41.16 3.96
CA ASP A 93 37.79 40.43 4.32
C ASP A 93 37.46 39.26 3.38
N ASN A 94 38.12 39.16 2.23
CA ASN A 94 37.87 38.08 1.27
C ASN A 94 38.40 36.73 1.75
N GLY A 95 39.43 36.71 2.62
CA GLY A 95 40.07 35.47 3.09
C GLY A 95 39.21 34.68 4.08
N THR A 96 38.53 35.37 5.02
CA THR A 96 37.66 34.74 6.02
C THR A 96 36.38 34.19 5.40
N LEU A 97 35.81 34.91 4.44
CA LEU A 97 34.63 34.48 3.69
C LEU A 97 34.95 33.30 2.75
N ALA A 98 36.15 33.28 2.16
CA ALA A 98 36.63 32.14 1.39
C ALA A 98 36.84 30.89 2.27
N GLN A 99 37.41 31.04 3.47
CA GLN A 99 37.54 29.93 4.43
C GLN A 99 36.19 29.39 4.91
N LEU A 100 35.22 30.28 5.17
CA LEU A 100 33.87 29.87 5.55
C LEU A 100 33.20 29.04 4.43
N ARG A 101 33.35 29.48 3.18
CA ARG A 101 32.85 28.77 2.00
C ARG A 101 33.49 27.40 1.81
N GLU A 102 34.80 27.29 2.06
CA GLU A 102 35.53 26.03 2.01
C GLU A 102 35.01 25.06 3.10
N ALA A 103 34.87 25.54 4.34
CA ALA A 103 34.39 24.75 5.46
C ALA A 103 32.94 24.26 5.27
N PHE A 104 32.06 25.11 4.72
CA PHE A 104 30.69 24.71 4.38
C PHE A 104 30.63 23.69 3.24
N ALA A 105 31.46 23.85 2.21
CA ALA A 105 31.52 22.89 1.10
C ALA A 105 32.06 21.53 1.57
N GLU A 106 33.04 21.54 2.46
CA GLU A 106 33.60 20.32 3.05
C GLU A 106 32.58 19.63 3.98
N ALA A 107 31.91 20.37 4.87
CA ALA A 107 30.86 19.82 5.71
C ALA A 107 29.66 19.29 4.89
N GLY A 108 29.28 20.01 3.83
CA GLY A 108 28.24 19.59 2.90
C GLY A 108 28.60 18.30 2.14
N LEU A 109 29.85 18.19 1.69
CA LEU A 109 30.36 16.98 1.05
C LEU A 109 30.41 15.79 2.02
N GLN A 110 30.87 16.00 3.26
CA GLN A 110 30.87 14.96 4.30
C GLN A 110 29.46 14.47 4.61
N CYS A 111 28.50 15.39 4.75
CA CYS A 111 27.09 15.05 4.98
C CYS A 111 26.50 14.28 3.79
N TYR A 112 26.68 14.79 2.56
CA TYR A 112 26.22 14.14 1.34
C TYR A 112 26.80 12.72 1.17
N THR A 113 28.10 12.56 1.37
CA THR A 113 28.76 11.25 1.25
C THR A 113 28.33 10.27 2.35
N SER A 114 28.01 10.76 3.55
CA SER A 114 27.44 9.93 4.62
C SER A 114 26.04 9.43 4.25
N VAL A 115 25.16 10.33 3.82
CA VAL A 115 23.79 10.00 3.42
C VAL A 115 23.78 9.09 2.20
N ALA A 116 24.61 9.37 1.19
CA ALA A 116 24.72 8.53 0.00
C ALA A 116 25.20 7.10 0.35
N ARG A 117 26.12 6.97 1.31
CA ARG A 117 26.58 5.66 1.81
C ARG A 117 25.47 4.93 2.54
N GLU A 118 24.75 5.59 3.45
CA GLU A 118 23.61 4.98 4.15
C GLU A 118 22.51 4.52 3.19
N ILE A 119 22.22 5.31 2.15
CA ILE A 119 21.27 4.92 1.10
C ILE A 119 21.76 3.68 0.36
N MET A 120 23.04 3.64 -0.04
CA MET A 120 23.60 2.46 -0.71
C MET A 120 23.57 1.21 0.19
N ASP A 121 23.95 1.33 1.46
CA ASP A 121 23.95 0.23 2.42
C ASP A 121 22.51 -0.29 2.63
N SER A 122 21.53 0.61 2.78
CA SER A 122 20.12 0.25 2.90
C SER A 122 19.58 -0.43 1.64
N HIS A 123 20.03 0.00 0.45
CA HIS A 123 19.65 -0.61 -0.82
C HIS A 123 20.22 -2.03 -0.94
N VAL A 124 21.48 -2.24 -0.54
CA VAL A 124 22.08 -3.58 -0.50
C VAL A 124 21.34 -4.50 0.46
N ASP A 125 20.98 -4.01 1.65
CA ASP A 125 20.17 -4.78 2.61
C ASP A 125 18.80 -5.15 2.03
N LEU A 126 18.09 -4.19 1.44
CA LEU A 126 16.79 -4.44 0.79
C LEU A 126 16.88 -5.48 -0.32
N VAL A 127 17.87 -5.39 -1.20
CA VAL A 127 18.09 -6.38 -2.26
C VAL A 127 18.34 -7.77 -1.66
N SER A 128 19.14 -7.87 -0.60
CA SER A 128 19.41 -9.15 0.08
C SER A 128 18.14 -9.77 0.70
N ARG A 129 17.25 -8.94 1.25
CA ARG A 129 15.97 -9.37 1.82
C ARG A 129 15.00 -9.83 0.74
N ILE A 130 14.96 -9.12 -0.39
CA ILE A 130 14.16 -9.52 -1.56
C ILE A 130 14.62 -10.89 -2.07
N ASP A 131 15.92 -11.11 -2.23
CA ASP A 131 16.46 -12.40 -2.67
C ASP A 131 16.17 -13.54 -1.69
N THR A 132 16.17 -13.24 -0.39
CA THR A 132 15.80 -14.21 0.65
C THR A 132 14.33 -14.58 0.56
N LEU A 133 13.45 -13.58 0.46
CA LEU A 133 12.01 -13.79 0.31
C LEU A 133 11.66 -14.55 -0.98
N ALA A 134 12.35 -14.26 -2.08
CA ALA A 134 12.18 -14.98 -3.34
C ALA A 134 12.55 -16.47 -3.20
N ARG A 135 13.67 -16.77 -2.53
CA ARG A 135 14.08 -18.17 -2.25
C ARG A 135 13.08 -18.89 -1.35
N GLU A 136 12.61 -18.24 -0.29
CA GLU A 136 11.63 -18.80 0.63
C GLU A 136 10.28 -19.07 -0.05
N SER A 137 9.80 -18.12 -0.85
CA SER A 137 8.56 -18.25 -1.63
C SER A 137 8.64 -19.40 -2.63
N LEU A 138 9.78 -19.55 -3.31
CA LEU A 138 10.01 -20.66 -4.25
C LEU A 138 10.07 -22.01 -3.52
N ALA A 139 10.70 -22.06 -2.34
CA ALA A 139 10.71 -23.26 -1.50
C ALA A 139 9.30 -23.62 -1.00
N LEU A 140 8.51 -22.63 -0.58
CA LEU A 140 7.12 -22.82 -0.16
C LEU A 140 6.27 -23.32 -1.32
N THR A 141 6.40 -22.75 -2.51
CA THR A 141 5.66 -23.16 -3.71
C THR A 141 6.01 -24.59 -4.12
N LYS A 142 7.28 -25.00 -4.00
CA LYS A 142 7.68 -26.39 -4.21
C LYS A 142 7.02 -27.31 -3.18
N ARG A 143 7.03 -26.95 -1.89
CA ARG A 143 6.38 -27.74 -0.84
C ARG A 143 4.88 -27.86 -1.04
N THR A 144 4.19 -26.77 -1.39
CA THR A 144 2.75 -26.79 -1.65
C THR A 144 2.44 -27.59 -2.90
N SER A 145 3.24 -27.48 -3.98
CA SER A 145 3.06 -28.31 -5.18
C SER A 145 3.21 -29.80 -4.89
N LEU A 146 4.16 -30.20 -4.03
CA LEU A 146 4.32 -31.59 -3.58
C LEU A 146 3.12 -32.05 -2.74
N ALA A 147 2.64 -31.20 -1.83
CA ALA A 147 1.45 -31.51 -1.03
C ALA A 147 0.20 -31.68 -1.91
N TYR A 148 -0.02 -30.81 -2.89
CA TYR A 148 -1.12 -30.92 -3.85
C TYR A 148 -0.96 -32.15 -4.76
N ALA A 149 0.25 -32.46 -5.21
CA ALA A 149 0.53 -33.65 -6.00
C ALA A 149 0.25 -34.95 -5.25
N ASN A 150 0.37 -34.95 -3.91
CA ASN A 150 0.00 -36.09 -3.05
C ASN A 150 -1.52 -36.12 -2.75
N LEU A 151 -2.17 -34.96 -2.64
CA LEU A 151 -3.62 -34.86 -2.41
C LEU A 151 -4.46 -35.30 -3.62
N VAL A 152 -4.02 -35.04 -4.85
CA VAL A 152 -4.73 -35.43 -6.08
C VAL A 152 -4.97 -36.96 -6.14
N PRO A 153 -3.95 -37.83 -6.03
CA PRO A 153 -4.17 -39.27 -6.02
C PRO A 153 -4.94 -39.74 -4.79
N LEU A 154 -4.76 -39.13 -3.60
CA LEU A 154 -5.56 -39.44 -2.41
C LEU A 154 -7.06 -39.14 -2.63
N SER A 155 -7.38 -37.99 -3.22
CA SER A 155 -8.76 -37.61 -3.57
C SER A 155 -9.36 -38.52 -4.64
N ALA A 156 -8.55 -38.95 -5.62
CA ALA A 156 -8.98 -39.91 -6.64
C ALA A 156 -9.20 -41.32 -6.05
N THR A 157 -8.36 -41.77 -5.11
CA THR A 157 -8.53 -43.07 -4.44
C THR A 157 -9.70 -43.08 -3.44
N LEU A 158 -9.99 -41.96 -2.78
CA LEU A 158 -11.12 -41.83 -1.86
C LEU A 158 -12.48 -41.77 -2.59
N CYS A 159 -12.50 -41.30 -3.84
CA CYS A 159 -13.71 -41.29 -4.66
C CYS A 159 -13.99 -42.63 -5.38
N CYS A 160 -13.06 -43.58 -5.37
CA CYS A 160 -13.18 -44.83 -6.14
C CYS A 160 -12.99 -46.12 -5.32
N GLY A 161 -12.67 -46.04 -4.03
CA GLY A 161 -12.59 -47.21 -3.14
C GLY A 161 -13.86 -47.36 -2.31
N GLU A 162 -14.67 -48.39 -2.57
CA GLU A 162 -15.87 -48.68 -1.78
C GLU A 162 -15.55 -49.09 -0.31
N ASP A 163 -14.29 -49.40 0.02
CA ASP A 163 -13.85 -49.91 1.33
C ASP A 163 -12.54 -49.25 1.86
N VAL A 164 -12.50 -47.93 2.01
CA VAL A 164 -11.42 -47.20 2.73
C VAL A 164 -12.04 -46.51 3.96
N PRO A 165 -11.38 -46.42 5.14
CA PRO A 165 -12.04 -46.11 6.40
C PRO A 165 -12.61 -44.69 6.44
N SER A 166 -13.87 -44.57 6.02
CA SER A 166 -14.70 -43.37 5.98
C SER A 166 -14.77 -42.65 7.34
N THR A 167 -14.50 -43.38 8.43
CA THR A 167 -14.47 -42.89 9.80
C THR A 167 -13.36 -41.87 10.06
N THR A 168 -12.19 -42.00 9.43
CA THR A 168 -11.06 -41.08 9.66
C THR A 168 -11.23 -39.79 8.85
N LEU A 169 -11.77 -39.88 7.64
CA LEU A 169 -12.08 -38.68 6.85
C LEU A 169 -13.27 -37.91 7.43
N ALA A 170 -14.33 -38.60 7.86
CA ALA A 170 -15.49 -37.97 8.48
C ALA A 170 -15.12 -37.22 9.77
N THR A 171 -14.19 -37.78 10.57
CA THR A 171 -13.69 -37.12 11.78
C THR A 171 -12.85 -35.89 11.43
N HIS A 172 -11.94 -35.97 10.46
CA HIS A 172 -11.19 -34.79 10.01
C HIS A 172 -12.09 -33.69 9.42
N LEU A 173 -13.09 -34.05 8.61
CA LEU A 173 -14.05 -33.09 8.09
C LEU A 173 -14.91 -32.48 9.20
N SER A 174 -15.32 -33.26 10.20
CA SER A 174 -16.04 -32.75 11.37
C SER A 174 -15.20 -31.77 12.19
N VAL A 175 -13.90 -32.04 12.36
CA VAL A 175 -12.96 -31.12 13.02
C VAL A 175 -12.80 -29.81 12.22
N VAL A 176 -12.72 -29.89 10.90
CA VAL A 176 -12.64 -28.69 10.06
C VAL A 176 -13.93 -27.88 10.10
N VAL A 177 -15.09 -28.54 10.05
CA VAL A 177 -16.40 -27.86 10.14
C VAL A 177 -16.55 -27.16 11.49
N THR A 178 -16.19 -27.83 12.58
CA THR A 178 -16.24 -27.22 13.93
C THR A 178 -15.28 -26.06 14.08
N ALA A 179 -14.05 -26.16 13.53
CA ALA A 179 -13.10 -25.05 13.52
C ALA A 179 -13.60 -23.85 12.69
N ILE A 180 -14.25 -24.11 11.54
CA ILE A 180 -14.86 -23.05 10.73
C ILE A 180 -16.00 -22.36 11.49
N SER A 181 -16.87 -23.14 12.16
CA SER A 181 -17.95 -22.56 12.97
C SER A 181 -17.42 -21.71 14.13
N GLN A 182 -16.36 -22.16 14.82
CA GLN A 182 -15.71 -21.39 15.87
C GLN A 182 -15.08 -20.09 15.33
N ALA A 183 -14.41 -20.16 14.18
CA ALA A 183 -13.85 -18.97 13.54
C ALA A 183 -14.93 -17.97 13.11
N GLN A 184 -16.10 -18.46 12.68
CA GLN A 184 -17.25 -17.61 12.36
C GLN A 184 -17.84 -16.94 13.60
N GLU A 185 -17.94 -17.65 14.72
CA GLU A 185 -18.39 -17.09 16.00
C GLU A 185 -17.43 -16.00 16.48
N GLN A 186 -16.12 -16.27 16.50
CA GLN A 186 -15.10 -15.28 16.86
C GLN A 186 -15.11 -14.05 15.96
N LEU A 187 -15.35 -14.23 14.66
CA LEU A 187 -15.49 -13.11 13.73
C LEU A 187 -16.73 -12.26 14.05
N GLY A 188 -17.83 -12.91 14.43
CA GLY A 188 -19.05 -12.25 14.88
C GLY A 188 -18.83 -11.43 16.16
N ASP A 189 -18.13 -11.99 17.14
CA ASP A 189 -17.78 -11.31 18.39
C ASP A 189 -16.89 -10.09 18.12
N LEU A 190 -15.86 -10.26 17.30
CA LEU A 190 -14.95 -9.17 16.93
C LEU A 190 -15.68 -8.06 16.16
N GLN A 191 -16.62 -8.43 15.29
CA GLN A 191 -17.48 -7.46 14.60
C GLN A 191 -18.36 -6.69 15.59
N ALA A 192 -18.93 -7.36 16.60
CA ALA A 192 -19.72 -6.71 17.64
C ALA A 192 -18.86 -5.72 18.47
N GLU A 193 -17.67 -6.14 18.90
CA GLU A 193 -16.71 -5.27 19.59
C GLU A 193 -16.35 -4.05 18.75
N TRP A 194 -16.01 -4.25 17.47
CA TRP A 194 -15.72 -3.16 16.54
C TRP A 194 -16.88 -2.16 16.44
N THR A 195 -18.12 -2.64 16.31
CA THR A 195 -19.30 -1.76 16.26
C THR A 195 -19.53 -1.00 17.57
N CYS A 196 -19.22 -1.61 18.71
CA CYS A 196 -19.29 -0.95 20.01
C CYS A 196 -18.24 0.16 20.11
N CYS A 197 -16.99 -0.12 19.71
CA CYS A 197 -15.92 0.88 19.69
C CYS A 197 -16.25 2.06 18.77
N LEU A 198 -16.84 1.82 17.59
CA LEU A 198 -17.28 2.89 16.70
C LEU A 198 -18.38 3.75 17.33
N ALA A 199 -19.35 3.13 18.03
CA ALA A 199 -20.40 3.87 18.71
C ALA A 199 -19.86 4.72 19.87
N GLU A 200 -18.89 4.19 20.63
CA GLU A 200 -18.18 4.95 21.67
C GLU A 200 -17.37 6.10 21.08
N GLU A 201 -16.65 5.86 19.98
CA GLU A 201 -15.90 6.91 19.27
C GLU A 201 -16.84 8.02 18.81
N GLU A 202 -17.94 7.67 18.14
CA GLU A 202 -18.95 8.65 17.68
C GLU A 202 -19.53 9.43 18.85
N GLN A 203 -19.82 8.78 19.98
CA GLN A 203 -20.30 9.45 21.19
C GLN A 203 -19.25 10.43 21.76
N THR A 204 -17.98 10.04 21.78
CA THR A 204 -16.90 10.92 22.28
C THR A 204 -16.68 12.12 21.35
N LEU A 205 -16.71 11.91 20.03
CA LEU A 205 -16.60 12.98 19.04
C LEU A 205 -17.77 13.96 19.13
N ALA A 206 -18.99 13.45 19.24
CA ALA A 206 -20.17 14.28 19.47
C ALA A 206 -20.04 15.11 20.76
N GLY A 207 -19.54 14.50 21.84
CA GLY A 207 -19.26 15.21 23.10
C GLY A 207 -18.20 16.30 22.99
N LEU A 208 -17.18 16.10 22.15
CA LEU A 208 -16.13 17.10 21.88
C LEU A 208 -16.67 18.27 21.06
N TRP A 209 -17.44 18.02 20.02
CA TRP A 209 -18.10 19.09 19.25
C TRP A 209 -19.08 19.90 20.12
N ASP A 210 -19.86 19.22 20.96
CA ASP A 210 -20.73 19.85 21.95
C ASP A 210 -19.96 20.75 22.94
N ALA A 211 -18.75 20.35 23.33
CA ALA A 211 -17.89 21.10 24.23
C ALA A 211 -17.23 22.29 23.53
N GLU A 212 -16.84 22.13 22.26
CA GLU A 212 -16.32 23.18 21.39
C GLU A 212 -17.38 24.27 21.16
N ASP A 213 -18.60 23.89 20.77
CA ASP A 213 -19.73 24.83 20.60
C ASP A 213 -20.03 25.61 21.89
N LYS A 214 -20.00 24.93 23.05
CA LYS A 214 -20.19 25.57 24.37
C LYS A 214 -19.01 26.47 24.75
N ALA A 215 -17.78 26.15 24.32
CA ALA A 215 -16.61 26.98 24.54
C ALA A 215 -16.68 28.25 23.68
N GLU A 216 -17.03 28.14 22.40
CA GLU A 216 -17.25 29.28 21.50
C GLU A 216 -18.36 30.19 22.01
N GLN A 217 -19.46 29.61 22.54
CA GLN A 217 -20.56 30.38 23.11
C GLN A 217 -20.17 31.10 24.41
N LYS A 218 -19.25 30.56 25.22
CA LYS A 218 -18.67 31.26 26.39
C LYS A 218 -17.65 32.32 25.99
N GLN A 219 -16.90 32.10 24.91
CA GLN A 219 -15.89 33.04 24.36
C GLN A 219 -16.51 34.38 23.92
N THR A 220 -17.78 34.38 23.48
CA THR A 220 -18.49 35.61 23.11
C THR A 220 -18.84 36.52 24.29
N ARG A 221 -18.66 36.08 25.55
CA ARG A 221 -19.09 36.84 26.75
C ARG A 221 -18.00 37.60 27.49
N GLY A 222 -16.75 37.55 27.03
CA GLY A 222 -15.72 38.51 27.46
C GLY A 222 -14.35 37.89 27.67
N ASP A 223 -13.48 38.04 26.66
CA ASP A 223 -12.11 38.50 26.88
C ASP A 223 -11.49 38.90 25.54
N VAL A 224 -11.12 40.17 25.40
CA VAL A 224 -10.58 40.73 24.14
C VAL A 224 -9.19 40.13 23.85
N GLU A 225 -8.46 39.72 24.89
CA GLU A 225 -7.13 39.09 24.78
C GLU A 225 -7.20 37.64 24.27
N ALA A 226 -8.20 36.87 24.69
CA ALA A 226 -8.38 35.48 24.24
C ALA A 226 -8.76 35.40 22.75
N LYS A 227 -9.44 36.43 22.23
CA LYS A 227 -9.82 36.50 20.82
C LYS A 227 -8.60 36.73 19.90
N ALA A 228 -7.67 37.59 20.30
CA ALA A 228 -6.44 37.83 19.55
C ALA A 228 -5.53 36.58 19.52
N PHE A 229 -5.47 35.84 20.64
CA PHE A 229 -4.73 34.57 20.70
C PHE A 229 -5.36 33.51 19.78
N LEU A 230 -6.69 33.31 19.83
CA LEU A 230 -7.38 32.37 18.96
C LEU A 230 -7.26 32.73 17.48
N GLU A 231 -7.33 34.01 17.11
CA GLU A 231 -7.15 34.45 15.73
C GLU A 231 -5.73 34.14 15.23
N THR A 232 -4.73 34.27 16.10
CA THR A 232 -3.34 33.89 15.80
C THR A 232 -3.21 32.38 15.62
N VAL A 233 -3.83 31.57 16.49
CA VAL A 233 -3.81 30.10 16.39
C VAL A 233 -4.56 29.63 15.15
N ALA A 234 -5.75 30.18 14.86
CA ALA A 234 -6.53 29.89 13.66
C ALA A 234 -5.75 30.22 12.38
N SER A 235 -5.04 31.35 12.37
CA SER A 235 -4.18 31.73 11.24
C SER A 235 -3.03 30.74 11.03
N ARG A 236 -2.39 30.26 12.12
CA ARG A 236 -1.33 29.25 12.03
C ARG A 236 -1.86 27.89 11.59
N LEU A 237 -3.03 27.47 12.08
CA LEU A 237 -3.67 26.23 11.64
C LEU A 237 -4.07 26.28 10.17
N LYS A 238 -4.53 27.44 9.69
CA LYS A 238 -4.85 27.64 8.28
C LYS A 238 -3.60 27.52 7.40
N LEU A 239 -2.49 28.18 7.78
CA LEU A 239 -1.20 28.04 7.08
C LEU A 239 -0.69 26.60 7.10
N PHE A 240 -0.85 25.89 8.22
CA PHE A 240 -0.48 24.49 8.31
C PHE A 240 -1.33 23.62 7.37
N ARG A 241 -2.65 23.82 7.36
CA ARG A 241 -3.58 23.12 6.45
C ARG A 241 -3.21 23.37 4.99
N GLU A 242 -3.00 24.63 4.60
CA GLU A 242 -2.56 25.00 3.25
C GLU A 242 -1.22 24.34 2.89
N GLY A 243 -0.29 24.23 3.85
CA GLY A 243 0.97 23.51 3.67
C GLY A 243 0.78 22.01 3.46
N VAL A 244 -0.09 21.37 4.24
CA VAL A 244 -0.43 19.93 4.10
C VAL A 244 -1.11 19.68 2.75
N ASP A 245 -2.10 20.50 2.39
CA ASP A 245 -2.79 20.39 1.11
C ASP A 245 -1.81 20.58 -0.07
N GLY A 246 -0.84 21.49 0.07
CA GLY A 246 0.25 21.66 -0.89
C GLY A 246 1.13 20.43 -1.04
N ILE A 247 1.51 19.77 0.06
CA ILE A 247 2.28 18.52 0.03
C ILE A 247 1.49 17.40 -0.63
N VAL A 248 0.20 17.26 -0.30
CA VAL A 248 -0.68 16.25 -0.89
C VAL A 248 -0.82 16.49 -2.39
N HIS A 249 -1.06 17.73 -2.81
CA HIS A 249 -1.19 18.06 -4.22
C HIS A 249 0.11 17.82 -5.01
N ASN A 250 1.25 18.19 -4.44
CA ASN A 250 2.55 17.94 -5.06
C ASN A 250 2.85 16.44 -5.18
N SER A 251 2.53 15.67 -4.13
CA SER A 251 2.70 14.21 -4.12
C SER A 251 1.81 13.54 -5.17
N GLN A 252 0.56 13.99 -5.30
CA GLN A 252 -0.37 13.50 -6.31
C GLN A 252 0.14 13.80 -7.72
N SER A 253 0.61 15.02 -7.97
CA SER A 253 1.18 15.40 -9.27
C SER A 253 2.41 14.57 -9.64
N LEU A 254 3.27 14.26 -8.65
CA LEU A 254 4.43 13.40 -8.87
C LEU A 254 4.00 11.96 -9.22
N LEU A 255 3.00 11.41 -8.53
CA LEU A 255 2.45 10.09 -8.84
C LEU A 255 1.84 10.03 -10.23
N ASP A 256 1.08 11.06 -10.62
CA ASP A 256 0.48 11.13 -11.96
C ASP A 256 1.57 11.17 -13.05
N LYS A 257 2.67 11.89 -12.80
CA LYS A 257 3.83 11.92 -13.71
C LYS A 257 4.48 10.55 -13.84
N ILE A 258 4.70 9.86 -12.72
CA ILE A 258 5.27 8.50 -12.70
C ILE A 258 4.36 7.53 -13.47
N ASP A 259 3.03 7.63 -13.32
CA ASP A 259 2.08 6.76 -14.03
C ASP A 259 2.05 7.04 -15.54
N VAL A 260 2.21 8.30 -15.96
CA VAL A 260 2.38 8.64 -17.38
C VAL A 260 3.67 8.03 -17.94
N GLU A 261 4.80 8.23 -17.27
CA GLU A 261 6.10 7.68 -17.69
C GLU A 261 6.08 6.15 -17.74
N PHE A 262 5.49 5.50 -16.74
CA PHE A 262 5.34 4.05 -16.70
C PHE A 262 4.49 3.53 -17.87
N ARG A 263 3.36 4.18 -18.18
CA ARG A 263 2.51 3.80 -19.33
C ARG A 263 3.23 3.97 -20.66
N GLU A 264 4.00 5.03 -20.82
CA GLU A 264 4.82 5.25 -22.01
C GLU A 264 5.90 4.18 -22.16
N LEU A 265 6.58 3.83 -21.06
CA LEU A 265 7.60 2.78 -21.05
C LEU A 265 7.01 1.42 -21.45
N ILE A 266 5.87 1.04 -20.89
CA ILE A 266 5.19 -0.23 -21.22
C ILE A 266 4.75 -0.25 -22.69
N ARG A 267 4.21 0.86 -23.22
CA ARG A 267 3.84 0.95 -24.65
C ARG A 267 5.08 0.86 -25.55
N GLY A 268 6.17 1.52 -25.18
CA GLY A 268 7.44 1.47 -25.90
C GLY A 268 8.01 0.05 -25.96
N GLU A 269 8.06 -0.64 -24.82
CA GLU A 269 8.57 -2.02 -24.76
C GLU A 269 7.65 -3.00 -25.49
N THR A 270 6.33 -2.83 -25.39
CA THR A 270 5.35 -3.65 -26.14
C THR A 270 5.55 -3.51 -27.65
N MET A 271 5.72 -2.28 -28.17
CA MET A 271 6.05 -2.07 -29.59
C MET A 271 7.41 -2.66 -29.97
N SER A 272 8.42 -2.52 -29.11
CA SER A 272 9.75 -3.11 -29.32
C SER A 272 9.69 -4.64 -29.42
N MET A 273 8.92 -5.29 -28.55
CA MET A 273 8.70 -6.73 -28.57
C MET A 273 7.95 -7.18 -29.84
N MET A 274 6.90 -6.46 -30.24
CA MET A 274 6.15 -6.75 -31.46
C MET A 274 7.03 -6.62 -32.72
N GLN A 275 7.89 -5.60 -32.79
CA GLN A 275 8.86 -5.44 -33.87
C GLN A 275 9.92 -6.55 -33.89
N ARG A 276 10.38 -7.01 -32.72
CA ARG A 276 11.31 -8.14 -32.60
C ARG A 276 10.69 -9.44 -33.10
N VAL A 277 9.42 -9.71 -32.78
CA VAL A 277 8.70 -10.90 -33.24
C VAL A 277 8.42 -10.86 -34.75
N MET A 278 8.11 -9.70 -35.34
CA MET A 278 7.87 -9.58 -36.78
C MET A 278 9.13 -9.70 -37.66
N ARG A 279 10.32 -9.51 -37.08
CA ARG A 279 11.60 -9.63 -37.79
C ARG A 279 12.22 -11.03 -37.66
N ALA A 280 11.71 -11.86 -36.76
CA ALA A 280 12.10 -13.26 -36.59
C ALA A 280 11.27 -14.17 -37.51
#